data_AF-A0A2V7HJE2-F1
#
_entry.id   AF-A0A2V7HJE2-F1
#
_cell.length_a   1.000
_cell.length_b   1.000
_cell.length_c   1.000
_cell.angle_alpha   90.00
_cell.angle_beta   90.00
_cell.angle_gamma   90.00
#
_symmetry.space_group_name_H-M   'P 1'
#
loop_
_entity.id
_entity.type
_entity.pdbx_description
1 polymer ?
#
loop_
_entity_poly.entity_id
_entity_poly.type
_entity_poly.pdbx_seq_one_letter_code
_entity_poly.pdbx_strand_id
1 'polypeptide(L)'
;MLNSPRFRRPRFPLPASLFPLFLIPLLLSGCIVDSSKKQTSADTTSAGPVITVTPVNRGSTGMAERVLWAFSPDRKSVLVVADPGGVENEPVPNGFFFGDETRGFQTQMDSVWDVEPSPDWKWIGFGRAYGVVRGEGTGTDLIADVSRRTSIDTATLRAGSFASSGMSMARAVAQPGVIHIPDNPRLQSAADSSAPRLFPIARGWRVRWTTDGSTLALGNNPGRAEDNEPSQTWAALDPRTGQLHGSLPGNASLADVRFTMGPTLDRSVPIDMTQAPPIKIERGNQAFNILSERGVITITQTPTAPGTTAAQRIVGAGIALAATAGGRYIIALAPKSNPDPNGMAIAPVVYTVTW
;
A
#
# COMPACT_ATOMS: atom_id res chain seq x y z
N MET A 1 -17.81 -36.49 64.14
CA MET A 1 -18.51 -35.29 64.64
C MET A 1 -18.45 -34.23 63.53
N LEU A 2 -19.40 -34.25 62.59
CA LEU A 2 -20.67 -33.49 62.58
C LEU A 2 -20.48 -31.97 62.67
N ASN A 3 -20.49 -31.28 61.52
CA ASN A 3 -21.66 -30.48 61.09
C ASN A 3 -21.43 -29.74 59.76
N SER A 4 -22.17 -30.18 58.73
CA SER A 4 -22.69 -29.31 57.66
C SER A 4 -24.15 -28.97 58.01
N PRO A 5 -24.61 -27.74 57.76
CA PRO A 5 -25.71 -27.51 56.79
C PRO A 5 -25.58 -26.11 56.11
N ARG A 6 -26.32 -25.65 55.08
CA ARG A 6 -27.44 -26.12 54.25
C ARG A 6 -27.56 -25.17 53.04
N PHE A 7 -28.08 -25.72 51.95
CA PHE A 7 -28.76 -25.09 50.82
C PHE A 7 -29.69 -23.89 51.15
N ARG A 8 -29.72 -22.88 50.26
CA ARG A 8 -30.97 -22.25 49.76
C ARG A 8 -30.80 -21.66 48.34
N ARG A 9 -31.59 -22.16 47.38
CA ARG A 9 -32.07 -21.43 46.20
C ARG A 9 -33.46 -20.85 46.53
N PRO A 10 -33.86 -19.73 45.91
CA PRO A 10 -35.14 -19.69 45.17
C PRO A 10 -35.00 -18.95 43.81
N ARG A 11 -35.49 -19.52 42.70
CA ARG A 11 -36.82 -19.37 42.07
C ARG A 11 -36.97 -18.09 41.21
N PHE A 12 -37.13 -18.33 39.91
CA PHE A 12 -37.72 -17.46 38.88
C PHE A 12 -39.10 -16.91 39.29
N PRO A 13 -39.57 -15.81 38.68
CA PRO A 13 -40.47 -15.96 37.53
C PRO A 13 -40.17 -15.01 36.35
N LEU A 14 -40.40 -15.52 35.14
CA LEU A 14 -40.81 -14.73 33.95
C LEU A 14 -42.28 -14.31 34.12
N PRO A 15 -42.69 -13.17 33.52
CA PRO A 15 -43.64 -13.22 32.41
C PRO A 15 -43.20 -12.27 31.26
N ALA A 16 -43.21 -12.71 30.01
CA ALA A 16 -44.34 -12.71 29.08
C ALA A 16 -44.71 -11.32 28.51
N SER A 17 -44.58 -11.24 27.18
CA SER A 17 -45.39 -10.49 26.21
C SER A 17 -45.35 -8.95 26.21
N LEU A 18 -44.98 -8.35 25.08
CA LEU A 18 -45.94 -7.72 24.13
C LEU A 18 -45.21 -6.97 23.00
N PHE A 19 -45.40 -7.46 21.79
CA PHE A 19 -45.27 -6.70 20.54
C PHE A 19 -46.36 -5.61 20.48
N PRO A 20 -46.04 -4.44 19.91
CA PRO A 20 -46.73 -3.97 18.69
C PRO A 20 -45.70 -3.43 17.69
N LEU A 21 -45.60 -3.90 16.44
CA LEU A 21 -46.50 -3.58 15.31
C LEU A 21 -47.03 -2.14 15.35
N PHE A 22 -46.23 -1.20 14.86
CA PHE A 22 -46.73 0.03 14.25
C PHE A 22 -46.23 0.14 12.81
N LEU A 23 -47.10 -0.31 11.90
CA LEU A 23 -47.23 0.22 10.55
C LEU A 23 -47.56 1.71 10.63
N ILE A 24 -46.76 2.56 10.02
CA ILE A 24 -47.15 3.93 9.64
C ILE A 24 -47.05 4.02 8.11
N PRO A 25 -48.18 4.09 7.38
CA PRO A 25 -48.21 4.38 5.96
C PRO A 25 -48.33 5.89 5.70
N LEU A 26 -47.72 6.31 4.59
CA LEU A 26 -48.09 7.44 3.73
C LEU A 26 -48.34 8.83 4.36
N LEU A 27 -47.41 9.77 4.11
CA LEU A 27 -47.79 11.08 3.57
C LEU A 27 -46.78 11.53 2.50
N LEU A 28 -47.26 11.47 1.25
CA LEU A 28 -46.76 12.20 0.10
C LEU A 28 -46.84 13.70 0.39
N SER A 29 -45.72 14.40 0.32
CA SER A 29 -45.70 15.85 0.09
C SER A 29 -44.71 16.09 -1.05
N GLY A 30 -45.27 16.22 -2.26
CA GLY A 30 -44.54 16.58 -3.46
C GLY A 30 -44.11 18.04 -3.40
N CYS A 31 -42.81 18.29 -3.38
CA CYS A 31 -42.25 19.49 -3.96
C CYS A 31 -41.93 19.17 -5.42
N ILE A 32 -42.88 19.46 -6.31
CA ILE A 32 -42.61 19.61 -7.75
C ILE A 32 -41.76 20.86 -7.87
N VAL A 33 -40.44 20.69 -7.94
CA VAL A 33 -39.55 21.73 -8.44
C VAL A 33 -39.49 21.53 -9.94
N ASP A 34 -40.22 22.39 -10.65
CA ASP A 34 -40.08 22.61 -12.08
C ASP A 34 -38.66 23.13 -12.35
N SER A 35 -37.75 22.21 -12.65
CA SER A 35 -36.42 22.51 -13.19
C SER A 35 -36.41 22.21 -14.68
N SER A 36 -37.23 22.95 -15.41
CA SER A 36 -36.97 23.26 -16.82
C SER A 36 -35.70 24.13 -16.93
N LYS A 37 -34.54 23.53 -16.63
CA LYS A 37 -33.22 24.06 -17.00
C LYS A 37 -32.54 22.99 -17.85
N LYS A 38 -32.40 23.32 -19.13
CA LYS A 38 -31.56 22.67 -20.15
C LYS A 38 -30.60 21.67 -19.53
N GLN A 39 -30.92 20.38 -19.70
CA GLN A 39 -29.95 19.31 -19.63
C GLN A 39 -29.02 19.49 -20.84
N THR A 40 -28.06 20.40 -20.73
CA THR A 40 -26.87 20.36 -21.57
C THR A 40 -26.16 19.06 -21.20
N SER A 41 -26.41 18.01 -21.99
CA SER A 41 -25.47 16.90 -22.10
C SER A 41 -24.13 17.54 -22.40
N ALA A 42 -23.27 17.62 -21.37
CA ALA A 42 -21.91 18.07 -21.57
C ALA A 42 -21.27 17.04 -22.49
N ASP A 43 -20.97 17.48 -23.70
CA ASP A 43 -20.27 16.69 -24.69
C ASP A 43 -18.86 16.38 -24.15
N THR A 44 -18.70 15.21 -23.53
CA THR A 44 -17.43 14.76 -22.93
C THR A 44 -16.46 14.20 -23.97
N THR A 45 -16.79 14.25 -25.27
CA THR A 45 -15.91 13.77 -26.34
C THR A 45 -14.59 14.55 -26.46
N SER A 46 -14.43 15.65 -25.72
CA SER A 46 -13.21 16.47 -25.65
C SER A 46 -12.59 16.61 -24.25
N ALA A 47 -13.04 15.83 -23.25
CA ALA A 47 -12.50 15.94 -21.90
C ALA A 47 -11.00 15.60 -21.89
N GLY A 48 -10.18 16.53 -21.39
CA GLY A 48 -8.76 16.29 -21.13
C GLY A 48 -8.55 15.16 -20.11
N PRO A 49 -7.35 14.60 -20.01
CA PRO A 49 -7.10 13.50 -19.10
C PRO A 49 -7.22 14.00 -17.65
N VAL A 50 -7.85 13.19 -16.79
CA VAL A 50 -7.90 13.44 -15.35
C VAL A 50 -6.62 12.90 -14.73
N ILE A 51 -5.88 13.78 -14.04
CA ILE A 51 -4.62 13.42 -13.40
C ILE A 51 -4.79 13.46 -11.88
N THR A 52 -4.42 12.36 -11.23
CA THR A 52 -4.37 12.25 -9.76
C THR A 52 -2.94 12.01 -9.32
N VAL A 53 -2.50 12.67 -8.25
CA VAL A 53 -1.16 12.48 -7.68
C VAL A 53 -1.28 11.71 -6.38
N THR A 54 -0.57 10.58 -6.28
CA THR A 54 -0.55 9.75 -5.07
C THR A 54 0.88 9.67 -4.54
N PRO A 55 1.17 10.21 -3.34
CA PRO A 55 2.45 9.94 -2.68
C PRO A 55 2.64 8.44 -2.44
N VAL A 56 3.85 7.92 -2.67
CA VAL A 56 4.15 6.50 -2.44
C VAL A 56 4.17 6.18 -0.94
N ASN A 57 4.68 7.11 -0.14
CA ASN A 57 4.70 7.04 1.32
C ASN A 57 4.30 8.40 1.91
N ARG A 58 3.30 8.38 2.79
CA ARG A 58 2.78 9.53 3.56
C ARG A 58 3.12 9.42 5.05
N GLY A 59 3.60 8.26 5.47
CA GLY A 59 3.84 7.93 6.87
C GLY A 59 5.26 8.28 7.29
N SER A 60 6.09 7.26 7.38
CA SER A 60 7.42 7.37 7.97
C SER A 60 8.39 8.10 7.04
N THR A 61 9.20 8.99 7.62
CA THR A 61 10.26 9.71 6.92
C THR A 61 11.62 9.36 7.51
N GLY A 62 12.63 9.27 6.65
CA GLY A 62 14.02 9.00 7.02
C GLY A 62 14.94 10.19 6.75
N MET A 63 16.24 10.04 7.07
CA MET A 63 17.27 10.99 6.67
C MET A 63 17.56 10.92 5.17
N ALA A 64 17.42 9.73 4.62
CA ALA A 64 17.45 9.45 3.19
C ALA A 64 16.24 8.56 2.83
N GLU A 65 15.85 8.55 1.56
CA GLU A 65 14.77 7.72 1.04
C GLU A 65 15.14 7.18 -0.33
N ARG A 66 15.15 5.86 -0.49
CA ARG A 66 15.33 5.21 -1.79
C ARG A 66 13.96 5.01 -2.43
N VAL A 67 13.93 5.17 -3.74
CA VAL A 67 12.73 4.86 -4.53
C VAL A 67 13.02 3.61 -5.34
N LEU A 68 12.22 2.57 -5.15
CA LEU A 68 12.34 1.30 -5.85
C LEU A 68 11.07 1.06 -6.66
N TRP A 69 11.19 0.41 -7.81
CA TRP A 69 10.00 -0.06 -8.53
C TRP A 69 10.22 -1.37 -9.27
N ALA A 70 9.16 -2.13 -9.42
CA ALA A 70 9.10 -3.33 -10.24
C ALA A 70 7.90 -3.26 -11.18
N PHE A 71 8.04 -3.83 -12.38
CA PHE A 71 6.95 -3.95 -13.35
C PHE A 71 6.56 -5.42 -13.52
N SER A 72 5.29 -5.67 -13.81
CA SER A 72 4.86 -6.97 -14.35
C SER A 72 5.57 -7.25 -15.67
N PRO A 73 5.66 -8.52 -16.12
CA PRO A 73 6.32 -8.87 -17.38
C PRO A 73 5.77 -8.11 -18.61
N ASP A 74 4.47 -7.81 -18.62
CA ASP A 74 3.80 -7.02 -19.65
C ASP A 74 3.86 -5.48 -19.42
N ARG A 75 4.49 -5.06 -18.32
CA ARG A 75 4.62 -3.68 -17.83
C ARG A 75 3.30 -2.94 -17.60
N LYS A 76 2.19 -3.66 -17.48
CA LYS A 76 0.87 -3.09 -17.20
C LYS A 76 0.58 -2.89 -15.72
N SER A 77 1.33 -3.58 -14.86
CA SER A 77 1.29 -3.38 -13.43
C SER A 77 2.64 -2.88 -12.92
N VAL A 78 2.59 -2.10 -11.85
CA VAL A 78 3.75 -1.50 -11.20
C VAL A 78 3.60 -1.56 -9.69
N LEU A 79 4.66 -1.97 -9.01
CA LEU A 79 4.84 -1.79 -7.57
C LEU A 79 5.95 -0.77 -7.36
N VAL A 80 5.68 0.27 -6.58
CA VAL A 80 6.63 1.32 -6.22
C VAL A 80 6.78 1.30 -4.72
N VAL A 81 8.02 1.30 -4.23
CA VAL A 81 8.34 1.31 -2.80
C VAL A 81 9.16 2.56 -2.52
N ALA A 82 8.73 3.29 -1.51
CA ALA A 82 9.50 4.37 -0.91
C ALA A 82 10.07 3.83 0.40
N ASP A 83 11.39 3.83 0.45
CA ASP A 83 12.20 3.03 1.36
C ASP A 83 13.12 3.98 2.15
N PRO A 84 12.57 4.61 3.21
CA PRO A 84 13.32 5.53 4.05
C PRO A 84 14.38 4.80 4.89
N GLY A 85 15.56 5.39 4.95
CA GLY A 85 16.64 4.96 5.86
C GLY A 85 16.70 5.86 7.10
N GLY A 86 16.83 5.24 8.27
CA GLY A 86 17.13 5.93 9.53
C GLY A 86 18.60 6.32 9.66
N VAL A 87 18.95 6.94 10.79
CA VAL A 87 20.36 7.18 11.14
C VAL A 87 21.04 5.83 11.36
N GLU A 88 22.32 5.68 10.98
CA GLU A 88 23.08 4.43 11.23
C GLU A 88 22.43 3.15 10.68
N ASN A 89 21.74 3.24 9.53
CA ASN A 89 21.05 2.11 8.90
C ASN A 89 19.89 1.54 9.74
N GLU A 90 19.31 2.37 10.62
CA GLU A 90 18.12 1.98 11.38
C GLU A 90 16.93 1.73 10.45
N PRO A 91 16.20 0.64 10.66
CA PRO A 91 15.04 0.30 9.85
C PRO A 91 13.90 1.28 10.10
N VAL A 92 13.49 1.97 9.04
CA VAL A 92 12.29 2.81 9.05
C VAL A 92 11.22 2.11 8.21
N PRO A 93 9.94 2.07 8.66
CA PRO A 93 8.89 1.49 7.84
C PRO A 93 8.77 2.18 6.47
N ASN A 94 8.63 1.36 5.44
CA ASN A 94 8.42 1.76 4.06
C ASN A 94 6.97 2.18 3.82
N GLY A 95 6.74 2.77 2.65
CA GLY A 95 5.42 2.86 2.05
C GLY A 95 5.46 2.35 0.62
N PHE A 96 4.33 1.89 0.10
CA PHE A 96 4.24 1.42 -1.27
C PHE A 96 2.99 1.92 -1.97
N PHE A 97 3.11 2.00 -3.29
CA PHE A 97 2.01 2.16 -4.23
C PHE A 97 2.00 0.96 -5.18
N PHE A 98 0.82 0.42 -5.46
CA PHE A 98 0.61 -0.55 -6.52
C PHE A 98 -0.45 -0.04 -7.50
N GLY A 99 -0.21 -0.21 -8.80
CA GLY A 99 -1.16 0.09 -9.86
C GLY A 99 -1.18 -0.99 -10.93
N ASP A 100 -2.36 -1.37 -11.40
CA ASP A 100 -2.60 -2.25 -12.55
C ASP A 100 -3.48 -1.52 -13.56
N GLU A 101 -2.92 -1.21 -14.73
CA GLU A 101 -3.63 -0.40 -15.72
C GLU A 101 -4.67 -1.19 -16.51
N THR A 102 -4.49 -2.50 -16.63
CA THR A 102 -5.42 -3.43 -17.31
C THR A 102 -6.72 -3.50 -16.54
N ARG A 103 -6.62 -3.69 -15.23
CA ARG A 103 -7.78 -3.79 -14.33
C ARG A 103 -8.27 -2.41 -13.91
N GLY A 104 -7.40 -1.40 -13.95
CA GLY A 104 -7.67 -0.07 -13.41
C GLY A 104 -7.76 -0.08 -11.89
N PHE A 105 -6.91 -0.88 -11.26
CA PHE A 105 -6.82 -1.03 -9.81
C PHE A 105 -5.59 -0.28 -9.30
N GLN A 106 -5.72 0.38 -8.15
CA GLN A 106 -4.58 0.93 -7.44
C GLN A 106 -4.78 0.84 -5.93
N THR A 107 -3.70 0.73 -5.19
CA THR A 107 -3.70 0.80 -3.73
C THR A 107 -2.40 1.44 -3.24
N GLN A 108 -2.45 2.01 -2.05
CA GLN A 108 -1.30 2.64 -1.40
C GLN A 108 -1.33 2.31 0.07
N MET A 109 -0.18 2.02 0.65
CA MET A 109 -0.06 1.71 2.07
C MET A 109 1.25 2.23 2.64
N ASP A 110 1.14 2.94 3.76
CA ASP A 110 2.27 3.40 4.56
C ASP A 110 2.64 2.36 5.63
N SER A 111 3.79 2.52 6.28
CA SER A 111 4.19 1.74 7.45
C SER A 111 4.18 0.22 7.21
N VAL A 112 5.01 -0.23 6.25
CA VAL A 112 5.29 -1.64 6.01
C VAL A 112 6.78 -1.93 6.17
N TRP A 113 7.15 -3.10 6.65
CA TRP A 113 8.55 -3.55 6.69
C TRP A 113 9.03 -4.09 5.36
N ASP A 114 8.13 -4.70 4.59
CA ASP A 114 8.43 -5.30 3.30
C ASP A 114 7.15 -5.46 2.48
N VAL A 115 7.29 -5.55 1.16
CA VAL A 115 6.18 -5.75 0.22
C VAL A 115 6.66 -6.45 -1.04
N GLU A 116 5.89 -7.42 -1.52
CA GLU A 116 6.17 -8.19 -2.73
C GLU A 116 4.89 -8.54 -3.49
N PRO A 117 4.85 -8.38 -4.83
CA PRO A 117 3.77 -8.92 -5.64
C PRO A 117 3.96 -10.43 -5.83
N SER A 118 2.85 -11.16 -6.00
CA SER A 118 2.92 -12.55 -6.45
C SER A 118 3.47 -12.65 -7.88
N PRO A 119 4.03 -13.79 -8.30
CA PRO A 119 4.57 -13.96 -9.66
C PRO A 119 3.57 -13.69 -10.78
N ASP A 120 2.27 -13.92 -10.52
CA ASP A 120 1.17 -13.64 -11.45
C ASP A 120 0.59 -12.22 -11.32
N TRP A 121 1.14 -11.41 -10.40
CA TRP A 121 0.71 -10.04 -10.11
C TRP A 121 -0.77 -9.92 -9.73
N LYS A 122 -1.36 -10.98 -9.17
CA LYS A 122 -2.75 -10.97 -8.67
C LYS A 122 -2.85 -10.78 -7.16
N TRP A 123 -1.73 -10.84 -6.45
CA TRP A 123 -1.66 -10.63 -5.02
C TRP A 123 -0.49 -9.71 -4.67
N ILE A 124 -0.64 -9.01 -3.54
CA ILE A 124 0.43 -8.26 -2.91
C ILE A 124 0.55 -8.81 -1.49
N GLY A 125 1.71 -9.36 -1.15
CA GLY A 125 2.07 -9.73 0.21
C GLY A 125 2.84 -8.60 0.86
N PHE A 126 2.58 -8.30 2.13
CA PHE A 126 3.29 -7.25 2.85
C PHE A 126 3.40 -7.55 4.35
N GLY A 127 4.41 -6.97 4.99
CA GLY A 127 4.56 -6.99 6.45
C GLY A 127 4.17 -5.65 7.04
N ARG A 128 3.01 -5.52 7.67
CA ARG A 128 2.58 -4.27 8.32
C ARG A 128 3.46 -3.96 9.54
N ALA A 129 3.91 -2.71 9.64
CA ALA A 129 4.80 -2.27 10.72
C ALA A 129 4.05 -1.70 11.91
N TYR A 130 4.46 -2.12 13.12
CA TYR A 130 3.99 -1.58 14.39
C TYR A 130 5.16 -1.36 15.34
N GLY A 131 5.24 -0.17 15.96
CA GLY A 131 6.10 0.06 17.12
C GLY A 131 5.41 -0.41 18.41
N VAL A 132 6.08 -1.23 19.21
CA VAL A 132 5.55 -1.77 20.48
C VAL A 132 6.27 -1.22 21.71
N VAL A 133 7.48 -0.67 21.54
CA VAL A 133 8.23 0.05 22.58
C VAL A 133 8.89 1.28 21.96
N ARG A 134 8.78 2.45 22.62
CA ARG A 134 9.47 3.68 22.20
C ARG A 134 10.94 3.65 22.64
N GLY A 135 11.77 4.50 22.02
CA GLY A 135 13.21 4.57 22.32
C GLY A 135 13.56 4.76 23.80
N GLU A 136 12.69 5.40 24.59
CA GLU A 136 12.86 5.62 26.03
C GLU A 136 12.54 4.39 26.91
N GLY A 137 12.03 3.30 26.34
CA GLY A 137 11.96 1.99 26.99
C GLY A 137 10.86 1.75 28.02
N THR A 138 10.03 2.74 28.38
CA THR A 138 9.13 2.63 29.55
C THR A 138 7.63 2.48 29.26
N GLY A 139 7.20 2.46 27.98
CA GLY A 139 5.78 2.38 27.62
C GLY A 139 5.28 0.95 27.37
N THR A 140 4.40 0.42 28.24
CA THR A 140 3.63 -0.81 27.97
C THR A 140 2.30 -0.55 27.26
N ASP A 141 1.82 0.70 27.24
CA ASP A 141 0.54 1.06 26.60
C ASP A 141 0.51 0.73 25.11
N LEU A 142 1.68 0.80 24.45
CA LEU A 142 1.79 0.51 23.02
C LEU A 142 1.60 -0.96 22.70
N ILE A 143 2.10 -1.89 23.53
CA ILE A 143 1.91 -3.32 23.23
C ILE A 143 0.45 -3.75 23.45
N ALA A 144 -0.24 -3.18 24.44
CA ALA A 144 -1.66 -3.41 24.65
C ALA A 144 -2.50 -2.82 23.50
N ASP A 145 -2.11 -1.63 22.99
CA ASP A 145 -2.78 -1.01 21.85
C ASP A 145 -2.57 -1.82 20.56
N VAL A 146 -1.33 -2.21 20.27
CA VAL A 146 -1.00 -3.07 19.12
C VAL A 146 -1.71 -4.42 19.25
N SER A 147 -1.81 -5.00 20.44
CA SER A 147 -2.57 -6.24 20.67
C SER A 147 -4.03 -6.11 20.25
N ARG A 148 -4.71 -5.01 20.64
CA ARG A 148 -6.10 -4.75 20.23
C ARG A 148 -6.25 -4.54 18.72
N ARG A 149 -5.30 -3.85 18.08
CA ARG A 149 -5.36 -3.56 16.63
C ARG A 149 -5.05 -4.77 15.77
N THR A 150 -4.14 -5.63 16.22
CA THR A 150 -3.64 -6.78 15.46
C THR A 150 -4.36 -8.09 15.81
N SER A 151 -5.11 -8.10 16.91
CA SER A 151 -5.68 -9.32 17.52
C SER A 151 -4.63 -10.38 17.89
N ILE A 152 -3.39 -9.94 18.13
CA ILE A 152 -2.29 -10.78 18.62
C ILE A 152 -2.15 -10.55 20.12
N ASP A 153 -2.04 -11.59 20.93
CA ASP A 153 -1.88 -11.42 22.38
C ASP A 153 -0.52 -10.78 22.73
N THR A 154 -0.47 -10.10 23.88
CA THR A 154 0.75 -9.37 24.28
C THR A 154 1.95 -10.29 24.53
N ALA A 155 1.78 -11.57 24.89
CA ALA A 155 2.91 -12.47 25.09
C ALA A 155 3.55 -12.84 23.75
N THR A 156 2.72 -13.16 22.75
CA THR A 156 3.15 -13.38 21.36
C THR A 156 3.80 -12.13 20.77
N LEU A 157 3.24 -10.93 21.01
CA LEU A 157 3.87 -9.69 20.57
C LEU A 157 5.23 -9.44 21.22
N ARG A 158 5.40 -9.74 22.52
CA ARG A 158 6.72 -9.62 23.18
C ARG A 158 7.72 -10.57 22.55
N ALA A 159 7.34 -11.84 22.38
CA ALA A 159 8.20 -12.87 21.81
C ALA A 159 8.53 -12.61 20.33
N GLY A 160 7.58 -12.09 19.56
CA GLY A 160 7.73 -11.77 18.13
C GLY A 160 8.28 -10.38 17.85
N SER A 161 8.56 -9.56 18.86
CA SER A 161 9.14 -8.24 18.65
C SER A 161 10.64 -8.32 18.37
N PHE A 162 11.18 -7.33 17.68
CA PHE A 162 12.60 -7.19 17.37
C PHE A 162 13.08 -5.76 17.66
N ALA A 163 14.39 -5.59 17.89
CA ALA A 163 14.96 -4.25 18.07
C ALA A 163 14.93 -3.49 16.74
N SER A 164 14.34 -2.29 16.74
CA SER A 164 14.20 -1.43 15.56
C SER A 164 15.14 -0.22 15.58
N SER A 165 16.03 -0.14 16.57
CA SER A 165 17.03 0.91 16.73
C SER A 165 18.27 0.31 17.38
N GLY A 166 19.46 0.78 16.96
CA GLY A 166 20.72 0.41 17.58
C GLY A 166 21.06 1.24 18.81
N MET A 167 20.51 2.45 18.89
CA MET A 167 20.83 3.45 19.92
C MET A 167 19.80 3.53 21.04
N SER A 168 18.63 2.89 20.88
CA SER A 168 17.52 3.00 21.83
C SER A 168 16.87 1.65 22.13
N MET A 169 15.98 1.62 23.12
CA MET A 169 15.21 0.42 23.47
C MET A 169 13.98 0.22 22.58
N ALA A 170 13.92 0.89 21.42
CA ALA A 170 12.79 0.81 20.52
C ALA A 170 12.62 -0.62 19.97
N ARG A 171 11.38 -1.10 20.01
CA ARG A 171 11.01 -2.42 19.50
C ARG A 171 9.82 -2.33 18.57
N ALA A 172 9.84 -3.19 17.56
CA ALA A 172 8.81 -3.29 16.56
C ALA A 172 8.29 -4.72 16.41
N VAL A 173 7.13 -4.84 15.77
CA VAL A 173 6.53 -6.10 15.33
C VAL A 173 6.10 -5.94 13.87
N ALA A 174 6.12 -7.07 13.15
CA ALA A 174 5.53 -7.22 11.83
C ALA A 174 4.21 -8.01 11.94
N GLN A 175 3.19 -7.58 11.20
CA GLN A 175 1.96 -8.34 10.99
C GLN A 175 1.78 -8.62 9.49
N PRO A 176 1.73 -9.88 9.05
CA PRO A 176 1.64 -10.17 7.64
C PRO A 176 0.23 -9.84 7.13
N GLY A 177 0.16 -9.38 5.89
CA GLY A 177 -1.08 -9.17 5.19
C GLY A 177 -0.98 -9.43 3.70
N VAL A 178 -2.15 -9.57 3.10
CA VAL A 178 -2.30 -9.75 1.65
C VAL A 178 -3.39 -8.83 1.09
N ILE A 179 -3.19 -8.37 -0.13
CA ILE A 179 -4.21 -7.71 -0.95
C ILE A 179 -4.42 -8.56 -2.19
N HIS A 180 -5.66 -8.95 -2.46
CA HIS A 180 -6.03 -9.57 -3.73
C HIS A 180 -6.37 -8.48 -4.75
N ILE A 181 -5.87 -8.61 -5.96
CA ILE A 181 -6.14 -7.69 -7.06
C ILE A 181 -7.31 -8.27 -7.87
N PRO A 182 -8.52 -7.69 -7.76
CA PRO A 182 -9.70 -8.25 -8.38
C PRO A 182 -9.61 -8.12 -9.91
N ASP A 183 -10.01 -9.16 -10.64
CA ASP A 183 -10.03 -9.13 -12.12
C ASP A 183 -10.90 -7.97 -12.66
N ASN A 184 -11.94 -7.58 -11.93
CA ASN A 184 -12.75 -6.39 -12.22
C ASN A 184 -12.99 -5.56 -10.95
N PRO A 185 -12.26 -4.45 -10.73
CA PRO A 185 -12.39 -3.62 -9.53
C PRO A 185 -13.69 -2.80 -9.46
N ARG A 186 -14.50 -2.78 -10.53
CA ARG A 186 -15.77 -2.04 -10.57
C ARG A 186 -16.95 -2.83 -10.00
N LEU A 187 -16.77 -4.13 -9.75
CA LEU A 187 -17.81 -4.95 -9.13
C LEU A 187 -17.93 -4.61 -7.64
N GLN A 188 -19.15 -4.63 -7.10
CA GLN A 188 -19.38 -4.33 -5.68
C GLN A 188 -18.58 -5.26 -4.76
N SER A 189 -18.49 -6.55 -5.10
CA SER A 189 -17.72 -7.56 -4.37
C SER A 189 -16.19 -7.36 -4.47
N ALA A 190 -15.73 -6.53 -5.41
CA ALA A 190 -14.31 -6.27 -5.59
C ALA A 190 -13.74 -5.50 -4.39
N ALA A 191 -14.50 -4.55 -3.83
CA ALA A 191 -14.09 -3.75 -2.68
C ALA A 191 -13.69 -4.66 -1.50
N ASP A 192 -14.57 -5.57 -1.09
CA ASP A 192 -14.31 -6.50 0.02
C ASP A 192 -13.15 -7.45 -0.29
N SER A 193 -13.05 -7.94 -1.53
CA SER A 193 -11.96 -8.83 -1.93
C SER A 193 -10.60 -8.14 -1.97
N SER A 194 -10.58 -6.84 -2.28
CA SER A 194 -9.36 -6.02 -2.43
C SER A 194 -8.94 -5.28 -1.16
N ALA A 195 -9.76 -5.36 -0.10
CA ALA A 195 -9.38 -4.85 1.20
C ALA A 195 -8.16 -5.62 1.73
N PRO A 196 -7.17 -4.95 2.35
CA PRO A 196 -6.04 -5.63 2.95
C PRO A 196 -6.50 -6.61 4.03
N ARG A 197 -6.13 -7.89 3.89
CA ARG A 197 -6.36 -8.93 4.88
C ARG A 197 -5.12 -9.09 5.73
N LEU A 198 -5.23 -8.75 7.01
CA LEU A 198 -4.17 -8.92 7.99
C LEU A 198 -4.38 -10.22 8.77
N PHE A 199 -3.29 -10.95 9.05
CA PHE A 199 -3.35 -12.18 9.83
C PHE A 199 -2.78 -11.96 11.23
N PRO A 200 -3.38 -12.53 12.30
CA PRO A 200 -2.93 -12.33 13.68
C PRO A 200 -1.67 -13.17 13.97
N ILE A 201 -0.57 -12.83 13.30
CA ILE A 201 0.73 -13.52 13.36
C ILE A 201 1.80 -12.45 13.57
N ALA A 202 2.68 -12.63 14.56
CA ALA A 202 3.78 -11.70 14.83
C ALA A 202 5.05 -12.07 14.03
N ARG A 203 4.95 -12.09 12.69
CA ARG A 203 6.02 -12.45 11.73
C ARG A 203 5.87 -11.66 10.44
N GLY A 204 6.75 -11.88 9.47
CA GLY A 204 6.66 -11.23 8.16
C GLY A 204 7.41 -9.89 8.14
N TRP A 205 8.51 -9.79 8.88
CA TRP A 205 9.49 -8.72 8.71
C TRP A 205 9.94 -8.62 7.25
N ARG A 206 10.23 -9.78 6.64
CA ARG A 206 10.33 -9.96 5.19
C ARG A 206 9.21 -10.83 4.68
N VAL A 207 8.79 -10.60 3.45
CA VAL A 207 7.78 -11.39 2.77
C VAL A 207 8.29 -11.80 1.39
N ARG A 208 8.07 -13.05 0.98
CA ARG A 208 8.38 -13.50 -0.38
C ARG A 208 7.29 -14.44 -0.85
N TRP A 209 7.01 -14.49 -2.14
CA TRP A 209 6.10 -15.48 -2.69
C TRP A 209 6.86 -16.74 -3.07
N THR A 210 6.20 -17.90 -3.03
CA THR A 210 6.70 -19.06 -3.76
C THR A 210 6.62 -18.78 -5.27
N THR A 211 7.49 -19.42 -6.07
CA THR A 211 7.54 -19.21 -7.53
C THR A 211 6.25 -19.59 -8.26
N ASP A 212 5.44 -20.47 -7.67
CA ASP A 212 4.09 -20.83 -8.15
C ASP A 212 2.98 -19.87 -7.67
N GLY A 213 3.32 -18.90 -6.80
CA GLY A 213 2.39 -17.92 -6.23
C GLY A 213 1.37 -18.48 -5.24
N SER A 214 1.47 -19.75 -4.85
CA SER A 214 0.48 -20.41 -4.00
C SER A 214 0.61 -20.04 -2.51
N THR A 215 1.82 -19.69 -2.08
CA THR A 215 2.17 -19.51 -0.66
C THR A 215 2.91 -18.20 -0.46
N LEU A 216 2.55 -17.48 0.60
CA LEU A 216 3.32 -16.34 1.10
C LEU A 216 4.32 -16.83 2.14
N ALA A 217 5.61 -16.72 1.85
CA ALA A 217 6.69 -16.99 2.78
C ALA A 217 6.87 -15.80 3.73
N LEU A 218 6.82 -16.07 5.03
CA LEU A 218 7.02 -15.09 6.09
C LEU A 218 8.39 -15.28 6.72
N GLY A 219 9.25 -14.28 6.57
CA GLY A 219 10.55 -14.26 7.20
C GLY A 219 10.45 -14.23 8.72
N ASN A 220 11.38 -14.91 9.39
CA ASN A 220 11.60 -14.74 10.83
C ASN A 220 11.94 -13.29 11.16
N ASN A 221 11.54 -12.88 12.37
CA ASN A 221 11.94 -11.59 12.92
C ASN A 221 13.44 -11.63 13.27
N PRO A 222 14.21 -10.59 12.91
CA PRO A 222 15.62 -10.54 13.23
C PRO A 222 15.84 -10.31 14.73
N GLY A 223 17.02 -10.64 15.26
CA GLY A 223 17.38 -10.28 16.63
C GLY A 223 17.49 -8.74 16.79
N ARG A 224 18.04 -8.09 15.76
CA ARG A 224 18.11 -6.65 15.55
C ARG A 224 17.86 -6.41 14.07
N ALA A 225 16.88 -5.59 13.73
CA ALA A 225 16.59 -5.30 12.33
C ALA A 225 17.61 -4.30 11.79
N GLU A 226 18.19 -4.64 10.64
CA GLU A 226 18.93 -3.71 9.79
C GLU A 226 18.16 -3.48 8.49
N ASP A 227 18.37 -2.31 7.90
CA ASP A 227 17.78 -2.00 6.60
C ASP A 227 18.26 -3.01 5.52
N ASN A 228 17.33 -3.48 4.68
CA ASN A 228 17.49 -4.57 3.69
C ASN A 228 17.97 -5.93 4.20
N GLU A 229 18.05 -6.17 5.51
CA GLU A 229 18.50 -7.47 6.01
C GLU A 229 17.59 -8.63 5.52
N PRO A 230 18.13 -9.66 4.86
CA PRO A 230 17.34 -10.79 4.39
C PRO A 230 16.93 -11.69 5.57
N SER A 231 15.84 -12.45 5.40
CA SER A 231 15.48 -13.46 6.40
C SER A 231 16.21 -14.78 6.15
N GLN A 232 16.74 -15.37 7.21
CA GLN A 232 17.47 -16.65 7.15
C GLN A 232 16.53 -17.86 7.10
N THR A 233 15.29 -17.71 7.57
CA THR A 233 14.31 -18.81 7.67
C THR A 233 12.91 -18.29 7.42
N TRP A 234 12.05 -19.18 6.90
CA TRP A 234 10.75 -18.82 6.35
C TRP A 234 9.66 -19.78 6.82
N ALA A 235 8.52 -19.22 7.22
CA ALA A 235 7.29 -19.96 7.48
C ALA A 235 6.33 -19.81 6.28
N ALA A 236 5.54 -20.83 5.99
CA ALA A 236 4.57 -20.80 4.89
C ALA A 236 3.22 -20.29 5.39
N LEU A 237 2.65 -19.28 4.73
CA LEU A 237 1.31 -18.77 4.99
C LEU A 237 0.43 -19.02 3.75
N ASP A 238 -0.72 -19.66 3.93
CA ASP A 238 -1.76 -19.69 2.91
C ASP A 238 -2.41 -18.30 2.82
N PRO A 239 -2.26 -17.57 1.70
CA PRO A 239 -2.78 -16.20 1.56
C PRO A 239 -4.32 -16.14 1.57
N ARG A 240 -5.01 -17.26 1.31
CA ARG A 240 -6.48 -17.32 1.24
C ARG A 240 -7.08 -17.59 2.61
N THR A 241 -6.54 -18.55 3.34
CA THR A 241 -7.09 -18.98 4.63
C THR A 241 -6.42 -18.30 5.82
N GLY A 242 -5.19 -17.81 5.66
CA GLY A 242 -4.35 -17.33 6.74
C GLY A 242 -3.72 -18.45 7.57
N GLN A 243 -3.79 -19.70 7.11
CA GLN A 243 -3.20 -20.83 7.80
C GLN A 243 -1.67 -20.74 7.74
N LEU A 244 -1.03 -20.75 8.91
CA LEU A 244 0.42 -20.74 9.06
C LEU A 244 0.96 -22.17 9.20
N HIS A 245 1.98 -22.49 8.42
CA HIS A 245 2.76 -23.71 8.46
C HIS A 245 4.20 -23.38 8.89
N GLY A 246 4.77 -24.20 9.78
CA GLY A 246 6.02 -23.90 10.48
C GLY A 246 7.27 -23.79 9.60
N SER A 247 7.28 -24.40 8.41
CA SER A 247 8.36 -24.30 7.43
C SER A 247 7.79 -24.25 6.02
N LEU A 248 8.57 -23.71 5.08
CA LEU A 248 8.27 -23.87 3.66
C LEU A 248 8.25 -25.37 3.26
N PRO A 249 7.46 -25.77 2.25
CA PRO A 249 7.58 -27.07 1.62
C PRO A 249 9.01 -27.32 1.14
N GLY A 250 9.52 -28.56 1.24
CA GLY A 250 10.94 -28.87 0.95
C GLY A 250 11.40 -28.61 -0.49
N ASN A 251 10.47 -28.45 -1.44
CA ASN A 251 10.72 -28.09 -2.83
C ASN A 251 10.32 -26.65 -3.17
N ALA A 252 9.92 -25.84 -2.18
CA ALA A 252 9.49 -24.47 -2.42
C ALA A 252 10.69 -23.59 -2.79
N SER A 253 10.59 -22.96 -3.96
CA SER A 253 11.49 -21.89 -4.37
C SER A 253 10.80 -20.56 -4.13
N LEU A 254 11.54 -19.58 -3.62
CA LEU A 254 11.04 -18.23 -3.46
C LEU A 254 11.23 -17.46 -4.76
N ALA A 255 10.19 -16.72 -5.16
CA ALA A 255 10.24 -15.81 -6.27
C ALA A 255 11.17 -14.63 -5.93
N ASP A 256 11.98 -14.25 -6.91
CA ASP A 256 12.83 -13.07 -6.84
C ASP A 256 12.24 -11.98 -7.73
N VAL A 257 11.85 -10.87 -7.12
CA VAL A 257 11.31 -9.70 -7.84
C VAL A 257 12.44 -8.71 -8.05
N ARG A 258 12.74 -8.45 -9.31
CA ARG A 258 13.81 -7.52 -9.69
C ARG A 258 13.32 -6.09 -9.61
N PHE A 259 13.57 -5.47 -8.46
CA PHE A 259 13.40 -4.03 -8.30
C PHE A 259 14.46 -3.26 -9.09
N THR A 260 14.01 -2.24 -9.81
CA THR A 260 14.86 -1.19 -10.34
C THR A 260 15.08 -0.18 -9.22
N MET A 261 16.34 0.13 -8.94
CA MET A 261 16.72 1.15 -7.98
C MET A 261 16.71 2.53 -8.64
N GLY A 262 15.92 3.44 -8.08
CA GLY A 262 15.88 4.84 -8.43
C GLY A 262 16.93 5.67 -7.71
N PRO A 263 16.84 7.01 -7.83
CA PRO A 263 17.67 7.92 -7.05
C PRO A 263 17.38 7.80 -5.56
N THR A 264 18.44 7.99 -4.75
CA THR A 264 18.32 8.20 -3.31
C THR A 264 18.05 9.68 -3.06
N LEU A 265 16.95 9.97 -2.37
CA LEU A 265 16.62 11.31 -1.89
C LEU A 265 17.37 11.53 -0.57
N ASP A 266 18.18 12.57 -0.49
CA ASP A 266 18.86 12.97 0.73
C ASP A 266 18.57 14.46 0.97
N ARG A 267 18.31 14.84 2.22
CA ARG A 267 18.07 16.25 2.60
C ARG A 267 19.19 17.20 2.19
N SER A 268 20.42 16.70 2.04
CA SER A 268 21.63 17.48 1.75
C SER A 268 21.94 17.58 0.26
N VAL A 269 21.29 16.79 -0.59
CA VAL A 269 21.61 16.70 -2.02
C VAL A 269 20.42 17.22 -2.85
N PRO A 270 20.56 18.36 -3.54
CA PRO A 270 19.53 18.82 -4.45
C PRO A 270 19.39 17.84 -5.62
N ILE A 271 18.15 17.56 -6.01
CA ILE A 271 17.87 16.73 -7.18
C ILE A 271 17.73 17.63 -8.39
N ASP A 272 18.51 17.32 -9.41
CA ASP A 272 18.38 17.99 -10.70
C ASP A 272 17.03 17.62 -11.34
N MET A 273 16.14 18.61 -11.40
CA MET A 273 14.83 18.50 -12.06
C MET A 273 14.84 19.15 -13.45
N THR A 274 16.00 19.51 -14.01
CA THR A 274 16.06 20.23 -15.28
C THR A 274 15.69 19.36 -16.47
N GLN A 275 16.13 18.10 -16.48
CA GLN A 275 15.87 17.16 -17.58
C GLN A 275 15.93 15.69 -17.13
N ALA A 276 15.03 14.86 -17.66
CA ALA A 276 15.17 13.39 -17.65
C ALA A 276 15.14 12.81 -19.06
N PRO A 277 15.70 11.60 -19.26
CA PRO A 277 15.50 10.85 -20.49
C PRO A 277 14.01 10.66 -20.80
N PRO A 278 13.59 10.81 -22.07
CA PRO A 278 12.20 10.61 -22.46
C PRO A 278 11.79 9.15 -22.26
N ILE A 279 10.59 8.94 -21.72
CA ILE A 279 10.02 7.59 -21.53
C ILE A 279 9.00 7.35 -22.63
N LYS A 280 9.22 6.31 -23.43
CA LYS A 280 8.30 5.91 -24.50
C LYS A 280 7.22 5.00 -23.93
N ILE A 281 5.97 5.30 -24.29
CA ILE A 281 4.78 4.49 -23.94
C ILE A 281 3.93 4.27 -25.19
N GLU A 282 3.12 3.21 -25.17
CA GLU A 282 2.23 2.85 -26.27
C GLU A 282 0.82 2.65 -25.75
N ARG A 283 -0.14 3.32 -26.40
CA ARG A 283 -1.55 3.19 -26.06
C ARG A 283 -2.35 2.91 -27.33
N GLY A 284 -2.85 1.68 -27.43
CA GLY A 284 -3.44 1.19 -28.67
C GLY A 284 -2.40 1.25 -29.80
N ASN A 285 -2.74 1.94 -30.89
CA ASN A 285 -1.84 2.12 -32.03
C ASN A 285 -1.07 3.46 -32.01
N GLN A 286 -1.06 4.16 -30.88
CA GLN A 286 -0.43 5.48 -30.75
C GLN A 286 0.77 5.41 -29.79
N ALA A 287 1.90 5.95 -30.24
CA ALA A 287 3.09 6.12 -29.43
C ALA A 287 3.12 7.50 -28.78
N PHE A 288 3.46 7.57 -27.49
CA PHE A 288 3.63 8.82 -26.75
C PHE A 288 5.01 8.87 -26.09
N ASN A 289 5.49 10.07 -25.85
CA ASN A 289 6.68 10.33 -25.07
C ASN A 289 6.29 11.08 -23.80
N ILE A 290 6.75 10.60 -22.65
CA ILE A 290 6.74 11.34 -21.40
C ILE A 290 8.06 12.12 -21.33
N LEU A 291 7.96 13.43 -21.26
CA LEU A 291 9.08 14.36 -21.20
C LEU A 291 9.09 15.04 -19.83
N SER A 292 10.27 15.20 -19.24
CA SER A 292 10.45 16.02 -18.04
C SER A 292 11.40 17.16 -18.36
N GLU A 293 10.89 18.38 -18.35
CA GLU A 293 11.66 19.58 -18.65
C GLU A 293 11.36 20.65 -17.61
N ARG A 294 12.42 21.22 -17.00
CA ARG A 294 12.32 22.31 -16.01
C ARG A 294 11.32 22.01 -14.88
N GLY A 295 11.31 20.78 -14.39
CA GLY A 295 10.44 20.32 -13.32
C GLY A 295 8.96 20.19 -13.72
N VAL A 296 8.66 20.03 -15.00
CA VAL A 296 7.30 19.74 -15.50
C VAL A 296 7.32 18.46 -16.32
N ILE A 297 6.42 17.54 -15.97
CA ILE A 297 6.18 16.30 -16.69
C ILE A 297 5.07 16.54 -17.71
N THR A 298 5.33 16.20 -18.96
CA THR A 298 4.34 16.30 -20.06
C THR A 298 4.28 15.00 -20.85
N ILE A 299 3.11 14.68 -21.39
CA ILE A 299 2.90 13.60 -22.35
C ILE A 299 2.69 14.23 -23.71
N THR A 300 3.49 13.81 -24.67
CA THR A 300 3.47 14.31 -26.04
C THR A 300 3.19 13.14 -26.99
N GLN A 301 2.12 13.24 -27.78
CA GLN A 301 1.83 12.24 -28.80
C GLN A 301 2.88 12.31 -29.92
N THR A 302 3.44 11.18 -30.32
CA THR A 302 4.38 11.16 -31.45
C THR A 302 3.62 11.49 -32.74
N PRO A 303 4.06 12.50 -33.52
CA PRO A 303 3.40 12.84 -34.78
C PRO A 303 3.33 11.63 -35.72
N THR A 304 2.15 11.34 -36.25
CA THR A 304 1.96 10.29 -37.26
C THR A 304 2.30 10.77 -38.68
N ALA A 305 2.44 12.09 -38.89
CA ALA A 305 2.85 12.70 -40.14
C ALA A 305 3.85 13.85 -39.91
N PRO A 306 4.82 14.06 -40.81
CA PRO A 306 5.71 15.22 -40.76
C PRO A 306 4.90 16.53 -40.85
N GLY A 307 5.18 17.49 -39.97
CA GLY A 307 4.55 18.83 -39.99
C GLY A 307 3.27 18.99 -39.17
N THR A 308 2.77 17.94 -38.51
CA THR A 308 1.66 18.07 -37.55
C THR A 308 2.19 18.33 -36.14
N THR A 309 1.64 19.35 -35.46
CA THR A 309 1.96 19.65 -34.06
C THR A 309 1.48 18.51 -33.18
N ALA A 310 2.40 17.92 -32.41
CA ALA A 310 2.08 16.92 -31.41
C ALA A 310 1.17 17.52 -30.33
N ALA A 311 0.07 16.84 -30.00
CA ALA A 311 -0.73 17.21 -28.85
C ALA A 311 0.12 16.96 -27.57
N GLN A 312 0.42 18.04 -26.85
CA GLN A 312 1.11 18.00 -25.57
C GLN A 312 0.10 18.16 -24.43
N ARG A 313 0.27 17.37 -23.37
CA ARG A 313 -0.55 17.42 -22.17
C ARG A 313 0.33 17.48 -20.93
N ILE A 314 0.06 18.42 -20.04
CA ILE A 314 0.77 18.53 -18.76
C ILE A 314 0.25 17.44 -17.82
N VAL A 315 1.15 16.66 -17.23
CA VAL A 315 0.85 15.66 -16.20
C VAL A 315 0.96 16.29 -14.82
N GLY A 316 2.07 16.97 -14.55
CA GLY A 316 2.31 17.56 -13.23
C GLY A 316 3.73 18.06 -13.06
N ALA A 317 4.05 18.49 -11.85
CA ALA A 317 5.40 18.93 -11.49
C ALA A 317 6.34 17.74 -11.25
N GLY A 318 7.65 17.97 -11.37
CA GLY A 318 8.69 17.00 -11.04
C GLY A 318 9.39 16.38 -12.25
N ILE A 319 9.97 15.21 -12.02
CA ILE A 319 10.76 14.45 -12.98
C ILE A 319 10.26 13.01 -13.03
N ALA A 320 9.92 12.52 -14.22
CA ALA A 320 9.46 11.16 -14.42
C ALA A 320 10.64 10.18 -14.36
N LEU A 321 10.46 9.09 -13.62
CA LEU A 321 11.45 8.02 -13.45
C LEU A 321 11.14 6.83 -14.34
N ALA A 322 9.87 6.43 -14.38
CA ALA A 322 9.39 5.30 -15.17
C ALA A 322 7.86 5.38 -15.36
N ALA A 323 7.32 4.57 -16.27
CA ALA A 323 5.87 4.50 -16.49
C ALA A 323 5.44 3.08 -16.90
N THR A 324 4.16 2.75 -16.68
CA THR A 324 3.54 1.54 -17.23
C THR A 324 3.43 1.62 -18.76
N ALA A 325 3.20 0.48 -19.41
CA ALA A 325 3.19 0.36 -20.87
C ALA A 325 2.26 1.38 -21.54
N GLY A 326 1.04 1.56 -21.03
CA GLY A 326 0.06 2.54 -21.48
C GLY A 326 0.19 3.93 -20.87
N GLY A 327 1.15 4.15 -19.96
CA GLY A 327 1.38 5.41 -19.25
C GLY A 327 0.26 5.83 -18.31
N ARG A 328 -0.59 4.90 -17.87
CA ARG A 328 -1.62 5.20 -16.86
C ARG A 328 -0.97 5.56 -15.53
N TYR A 329 0.12 4.89 -15.16
CA TYR A 329 0.86 5.17 -13.94
C TYR A 329 2.26 5.65 -14.31
N ILE A 330 2.61 6.86 -13.87
CA ILE A 330 3.92 7.48 -14.07
C ILE A 330 4.56 7.69 -12.70
N ILE A 331 5.67 6.98 -12.47
CA ILE A 331 6.49 7.12 -11.28
C ILE A 331 7.32 8.39 -11.43
N ALA A 332 7.32 9.24 -10.42
CA ALA A 332 8.01 10.52 -10.47
C ALA A 332 8.56 10.92 -9.11
N LEU A 333 9.50 11.85 -9.14
CA LEU A 333 9.85 12.67 -7.98
C LEU A 333 9.19 14.03 -8.15
N ALA A 334 8.40 14.45 -7.17
CA ALA A 334 7.71 15.73 -7.21
C ALA A 334 8.01 16.57 -5.95
N PRO A 335 8.01 17.90 -6.06
CA PRO A 335 8.08 18.78 -4.89
C PRO A 335 6.92 18.50 -3.93
N LYS A 336 7.20 18.49 -2.63
CA LYS A 336 6.14 18.42 -1.61
C LYS A 336 5.35 19.72 -1.60
N SER A 337 4.04 19.63 -1.44
CA SER A 337 3.16 20.80 -1.33
C SER A 337 3.42 21.61 -0.05
N ASN A 338 3.87 20.94 1.02
CA ASN A 338 4.23 21.58 2.28
C ASN A 338 5.54 20.94 2.81
N PRO A 339 6.72 21.39 2.32
CA PRO A 339 7.98 20.83 2.76
C PRO A 339 8.29 21.28 4.19
N ASP A 340 8.66 20.32 5.05
CA ASP A 340 9.31 20.65 6.32
C ASP A 340 10.65 21.34 6.01
N PRO A 341 10.94 22.53 6.58
CA PRO A 341 12.22 23.20 6.42
C PRO A 341 13.45 22.32 6.71
N ASN A 342 13.30 21.31 7.57
CA ASN A 342 14.36 20.37 7.95
C ASN A 342 14.23 18.99 7.28
N GLY A 343 13.20 18.79 6.45
CA GLY A 343 12.91 17.53 5.77
C GLY A 343 13.23 17.57 4.27
N MET A 344 13.07 16.42 3.62
CA MET A 344 13.21 16.34 2.15
C MET A 344 12.12 17.17 1.47
N ALA A 345 12.52 18.09 0.58
CA ALA A 345 11.61 18.94 -0.20
C ALA A 345 10.90 18.22 -1.34
N ILE A 346 11.33 16.99 -1.65
CA ILE A 346 10.87 16.16 -2.77
C ILE A 346 10.34 14.85 -2.19
N ALA A 347 9.36 14.25 -2.87
CA ALA A 347 8.80 12.95 -2.51
C ALA A 347 8.63 12.06 -3.75
N PRO A 348 8.73 10.73 -3.59
CA PRO A 348 8.25 9.79 -4.58
C PRO A 348 6.73 9.86 -4.68
N VAL A 349 6.24 10.06 -5.90
CA VAL A 349 4.80 10.09 -6.22
C VAL A 349 4.51 9.22 -7.45
N VAL A 350 3.26 8.82 -7.57
CA VAL A 350 2.71 8.24 -8.79
C VAL A 350 1.60 9.13 -9.33
N TYR A 351 1.80 9.61 -10.57
CA TYR A 351 0.74 10.25 -11.34
C TYR A 351 -0.13 9.18 -11.98
N THR A 352 -1.42 9.23 -11.71
CA THR A 352 -2.43 8.39 -12.37
C THR A 352 -3.13 9.21 -13.45
N VAL A 353 -2.94 8.83 -14.70
CA VAL A 353 -3.50 9.49 -15.88
C VAL A 353 -4.69 8.68 -16.37
N THR A 354 -5.89 9.25 -16.20
CA THR A 354 -7.13 8.69 -16.74
C THR A 354 -7.52 9.47 -17.98
N TRP A 355 -7.81 8.77 -19.06
CA TRP A 355 -7.95 9.36 -20.39
C TRP A 355 -9.39 9.43 -20.87
#